data_AF-A0A1C4VAY4-F1
#
_entry.id   AF-A0A1C4VAY4-F1
#
_cell.length_a   1.000
_cell.length_b   1.000
_cell.length_c   1.000
_cell.angle_alpha   90.00
_cell.angle_beta   90.00
_cell.angle_gamma   90.00
#
_symmetry.space_group_name_H-M   'P 1'
#
loop_
_entity.id
_entity.type
_entity.pdbx_description
1 polymer ?
#
loop_
_entity_poly.entity_id
_entity_poly.type
_entity_poly.pdbx_seq_one_letter_code
_entity_poly.pdbx_strand_id
1 'polypeptide(L)'
;MTTVHAPGSFTFEVPDGWLDYDLAGQDFSRQQRELRAAATTPEQRSAVDDALRQARRLLRTARQRGAASAAGMIARDDDGGLLMAFVGVFGVTVPDGAELSVADIAQQVSRPARVDGHGERAVTSTSIPGIGVVARITGTEIVELTGATSAVMVAMHTIVPVPAQPGSYLVVTCMSPNLPLADALHDVFDAITGTLRFA
;
A
#
# COMPACT_ATOMS: atom_id res chain seq x y z
N MET A 1 12.00 12.46 4.16
CA MET A 1 10.68 12.02 3.69
C MET A 1 10.32 12.81 2.45
N THR A 2 9.61 12.19 1.50
CA THR A 2 9.17 12.78 0.23
C THR A 2 7.65 12.90 0.22
N THR A 3 7.11 14.04 -0.20
CA THR A 3 5.66 14.26 -0.33
C THR A 3 5.11 13.65 -1.62
N VAL A 4 3.99 12.93 -1.50
CA VAL A 4 3.20 12.38 -2.60
C VAL A 4 1.93 13.21 -2.77
N HIS A 5 1.63 13.60 -4.02
CA HIS A 5 0.46 14.43 -4.35
C HIS A 5 -0.58 13.64 -5.13
N ALA A 6 -1.84 13.67 -4.69
CA ALA A 6 -2.97 13.14 -5.46
C ALA A 6 -3.77 14.29 -6.10
N PRO A 7 -4.32 14.12 -7.32
CA PRO A 7 -5.25 15.09 -7.88
C PRO A 7 -6.49 15.24 -6.98
N GLY A 8 -6.72 16.44 -6.46
CA GLY A 8 -7.96 16.80 -5.75
C GLY A 8 -8.00 16.47 -4.24
N SER A 9 -7.13 17.15 -3.45
CA SER A 9 -7.33 17.50 -2.02
C SER A 9 -6.65 16.68 -0.91
N PHE A 10 -5.64 15.84 -1.16
CA PHE A 10 -4.83 15.28 -0.07
C PHE A 10 -3.35 15.05 -0.43
N THR A 11 -2.51 14.97 0.60
CA THR A 11 -1.09 14.62 0.52
C THR A 11 -0.71 13.64 1.63
N PHE A 12 0.35 12.86 1.40
CA PHE A 12 1.02 12.08 2.43
C PHE A 12 2.52 12.03 2.14
N GLU A 13 3.30 11.65 3.13
CA GLU A 13 4.75 11.55 3.04
C GLU A 13 5.19 10.08 3.10
N VAL A 14 6.22 9.76 2.32
CA VAL A 14 6.88 8.46 2.32
C VAL A 14 8.35 8.60 2.72
N PRO A 15 8.98 7.53 3.28
CA PRO A 15 10.41 7.55 3.58
C PRO A 15 11.27 7.87 2.36
N ASP A 16 12.48 8.40 2.59
CA ASP A 16 13.42 8.68 1.51
C ASP A 16 13.78 7.39 0.77
N GLY A 17 13.84 7.45 -0.57
CA GLY A 17 14.07 6.27 -1.43
C GLY A 17 12.80 5.50 -1.80
N TRP A 18 11.63 5.87 -1.27
CA TRP A 18 10.35 5.46 -1.84
C TRP A 18 10.09 6.23 -3.13
N LEU A 19 9.52 5.53 -4.10
CA LEU A 19 9.04 6.14 -5.33
C LEU A 19 7.59 6.54 -5.15
N ASP A 20 7.30 7.80 -5.45
CA ASP A 20 5.97 8.21 -5.84
C ASP A 20 5.68 7.59 -7.20
N TYR A 21 4.77 6.63 -7.25
CA TYR A 21 4.22 6.19 -8.52
C TYR A 21 3.14 7.20 -8.84
N ASP A 22 3.55 8.38 -9.31
CA ASP A 22 2.64 9.26 -10.02
C ASP A 22 1.94 8.36 -11.03
N LEU A 23 0.66 8.08 -10.77
CA LEU A 23 -0.08 7.12 -11.58
C LEU A 23 -0.17 7.68 -13.00
N ALA A 24 0.13 8.96 -13.26
CA ALA A 24 0.32 9.51 -14.61
C ALA A 24 1.63 9.07 -15.32
N GLY A 25 2.57 8.40 -14.65
CA GLY A 25 3.49 7.42 -15.27
C GLY A 25 4.98 7.77 -15.39
N GLN A 26 5.55 8.70 -14.62
CA GLN A 26 6.90 9.21 -14.93
C GLN A 26 8.07 8.61 -14.11
N ASP A 27 7.91 8.20 -12.84
CA ASP A 27 9.09 8.01 -11.96
C ASP A 27 9.65 6.58 -11.79
N PHE A 28 8.97 5.52 -12.27
CA PHE A 28 9.44 4.15 -12.04
C PHE A 28 10.77 3.78 -12.74
N SER A 29 11.14 4.50 -13.80
CA SER A 29 12.25 4.12 -14.68
C SER A 29 13.64 4.32 -14.05
N ARG A 30 13.79 5.22 -13.07
CA ARG A 30 15.10 5.53 -12.46
C ARG A 30 15.58 4.42 -11.51
N GLN A 31 14.77 4.04 -10.52
CA GLN A 31 15.13 3.00 -9.55
C GLN A 31 15.29 1.63 -10.22
N GLN A 32 14.53 1.36 -11.28
CA GLN A 32 14.75 0.18 -12.11
C GLN A 32 16.20 0.10 -12.64
N ARG A 33 16.76 1.22 -13.08
CA ARG A 33 18.16 1.26 -13.54
C ARG A 33 19.13 1.07 -12.40
N GLU A 34 18.90 1.73 -11.27
CA GLU A 34 19.76 1.63 -10.08
C GLU A 34 19.77 0.20 -9.50
N LEU A 35 18.61 -0.43 -9.33
CA LEU A 35 18.48 -1.82 -8.86
C LEU A 35 19.16 -2.82 -9.80
N ARG A 36 19.00 -2.62 -11.12
CA ARG A 36 19.66 -3.48 -12.11
C ARG A 36 21.18 -3.28 -12.13
N ALA A 37 21.66 -2.05 -11.94
CA ALA A 37 23.08 -1.75 -11.87
C ALA A 37 23.74 -2.34 -10.62
N ALA A 38 23.01 -2.42 -9.51
CA ALA A 38 23.49 -3.02 -8.26
C ALA A 38 23.53 -4.56 -8.26
N ALA A 39 22.88 -5.21 -9.23
CA ALA A 39 22.84 -6.67 -9.32
C ALA A 39 24.07 -7.22 -10.05
N THR A 40 24.99 -7.84 -9.30
CA THR A 40 26.29 -8.31 -9.82
C THR A 40 26.30 -9.77 -10.27
N THR A 41 25.38 -10.62 -9.78
CA THR A 41 25.27 -12.03 -10.18
C THR A 41 24.04 -12.30 -11.07
N PRO A 42 23.99 -13.42 -11.82
CA PRO A 42 22.79 -13.84 -12.55
C PRO A 42 21.54 -14.01 -11.67
N GLU A 43 21.70 -14.63 -10.50
CA GLU A 43 20.62 -14.89 -9.53
C GLU A 43 20.06 -13.56 -9.01
N GLN A 44 20.95 -12.64 -8.67
CA GLN A 44 20.59 -11.29 -8.23
C GLN A 44 19.82 -10.52 -9.28
N ARG A 45 20.23 -10.62 -10.55
CA ARG A 45 19.52 -9.99 -11.68
C ARG A 45 18.13 -10.59 -11.87
N SER A 46 18.00 -11.91 -11.76
CA SER A 46 16.69 -12.59 -11.81
C SER A 46 15.76 -12.12 -10.70
N ALA A 47 16.24 -12.07 -9.46
CA ALA A 47 15.45 -11.61 -8.31
C ALA A 47 14.98 -10.15 -8.48
N VAL A 48 15.86 -9.26 -8.95
CA VAL A 48 15.50 -7.86 -9.24
C VAL A 48 14.44 -7.77 -10.34
N ASP A 49 14.61 -8.50 -11.43
CA ASP A 49 13.64 -8.48 -12.53
C ASP A 49 12.27 -9.05 -12.12
N ASP A 50 12.24 -10.07 -11.27
CA ASP A 50 10.99 -10.62 -10.74
C ASP A 50 10.30 -9.65 -9.78
N ALA A 51 11.02 -9.01 -8.86
CA ALA A 51 10.47 -8.00 -7.96
C ALA A 51 9.91 -6.79 -8.72
N LEU A 52 10.65 -6.28 -9.70
CA LEU A 52 10.17 -5.21 -10.58
C LEU A 52 8.91 -5.61 -11.35
N ARG A 53 8.83 -6.88 -11.79
CA ARG A 53 7.63 -7.42 -12.47
C ARG A 53 6.44 -7.50 -11.51
N GLN A 54 6.65 -7.92 -10.27
CA GLN A 54 5.62 -7.98 -9.23
C GLN A 54 5.11 -6.60 -8.85
N ALA A 55 6.00 -5.64 -8.60
CA ALA A 55 5.65 -4.24 -8.30
C ALA A 55 4.79 -3.63 -9.41
N ARG A 56 5.19 -3.77 -10.68
CA ARG A 56 4.38 -3.32 -11.83
C ARG A 56 3.00 -3.96 -11.89
N ARG A 57 2.86 -5.22 -11.48
CA ARG A 57 1.56 -5.91 -11.47
C ARG A 57 0.68 -5.34 -10.37
N LEU A 58 1.19 -5.21 -9.16
CA LEU A 58 0.46 -4.63 -8.02
C LEU A 58 -0.03 -3.23 -8.31
N LEU A 59 0.85 -2.36 -8.83
CA LEU A 59 0.48 -0.98 -9.16
C LEU A 59 -0.55 -0.88 -10.28
N ARG A 60 -0.46 -1.74 -11.30
CA ARG A 60 -1.50 -1.81 -12.34
C ARG A 60 -2.84 -2.27 -11.77
N THR A 61 -2.84 -3.27 -10.89
CA THR A 61 -4.07 -3.73 -10.21
C THR A 61 -4.65 -2.61 -9.35
N ALA A 62 -3.83 -1.89 -8.59
CA ALA A 62 -4.26 -0.74 -7.79
C ALA A 62 -4.91 0.34 -8.67
N ARG A 63 -4.28 0.70 -9.80
CA ARG A 63 -4.86 1.65 -10.76
C ARG A 63 -6.19 1.15 -11.34
N GLN A 64 -6.27 -0.11 -11.75
CA GLN A 64 -7.50 -0.71 -12.28
C GLN A 64 -8.65 -0.72 -11.25
N ARG A 65 -8.30 -0.78 -9.96
CA ARG A 65 -9.24 -0.68 -8.83
C ARG A 65 -9.52 0.76 -8.39
N GLY A 66 -9.07 1.76 -9.13
CA GLY A 66 -9.38 3.16 -8.86
C GLY A 66 -8.50 3.83 -7.80
N ALA A 67 -7.27 3.35 -7.58
CA ALA A 67 -6.31 4.06 -6.73
C ALA A 67 -6.11 5.50 -7.24
N ALA A 68 -6.27 6.47 -6.34
CA ALA A 68 -6.03 7.89 -6.57
C ALA A 68 -4.54 8.24 -6.53
N SER A 69 -3.76 7.51 -5.74
CA SER A 69 -2.30 7.64 -5.63
C SER A 69 -1.69 6.31 -5.18
N ALA A 70 -0.42 6.07 -5.54
CA ALA A 70 0.34 4.94 -5.03
C ALA A 70 1.83 5.29 -4.92
N ALA A 71 2.51 4.72 -3.94
CA ALA A 71 3.95 4.82 -3.78
C ALA A 71 4.50 3.47 -3.30
N GLY A 72 5.82 3.30 -3.34
CA GLY A 72 6.43 2.06 -2.84
C GLY A 72 7.94 2.04 -2.96
N MET A 73 8.52 0.99 -2.41
CA MET A 73 9.96 0.78 -2.41
C MET A 73 10.30 -0.65 -2.79
N ILE A 74 11.46 -0.78 -3.43
CA ILE A 74 12.20 -2.04 -3.54
C ILE A 74 13.63 -1.71 -3.12
N ALA A 75 14.07 -2.30 -2.02
CA ALA A 75 15.43 -2.18 -1.51
C ALA A 75 16.05 -3.56 -1.33
N ARG A 76 17.39 -3.58 -1.24
CA ARG A 76 18.13 -4.76 -0.81
C ARG A 76 18.43 -4.65 0.67
N ASP A 77 18.36 -5.77 1.38
CA ASP A 77 18.96 -5.90 2.69
C ASP A 77 20.45 -6.30 2.57
N ASP A 78 21.14 -6.32 3.71
CA ASP A 78 22.57 -6.63 3.79
C ASP A 78 22.91 -8.08 3.37
N ASP A 79 21.92 -8.98 3.47
CA ASP A 79 22.03 -10.40 3.09
C ASP A 79 21.68 -10.62 1.60
N GLY A 80 21.34 -9.55 0.86
CA GLY A 80 20.98 -9.60 -0.55
C GLY A 80 19.54 -10.02 -0.84
N GLY A 81 18.71 -10.14 0.20
CA GLY A 81 17.26 -10.25 0.13
C GLY A 81 16.61 -8.95 -0.37
N LEU A 82 15.34 -9.04 -0.77
CA LEU A 82 14.58 -7.88 -1.26
C LEU A 82 13.52 -7.47 -0.25
N LEU A 83 13.60 -6.22 0.18
CA LEU A 83 12.57 -5.55 0.96
C LEU A 83 11.63 -4.80 0.01
N MET A 84 10.35 -5.14 0.06
CA MET A 84 9.31 -4.50 -0.76
C MET A 84 8.20 -3.97 0.12
N ALA A 85 7.76 -2.75 -0.14
CA ALA A 85 6.59 -2.17 0.52
C ALA A 85 5.85 -1.26 -0.45
N PHE A 86 4.52 -1.26 -0.34
CA PHE A 86 3.63 -0.55 -1.24
C PHE A 86 2.59 0.20 -0.43
N VAL A 87 2.22 1.40 -0.86
CA VAL A 87 1.07 2.15 -0.37
C VAL A 87 0.20 2.56 -1.55
N GLY A 88 -1.11 2.42 -1.41
CA GLY A 88 -2.10 2.89 -2.37
C GLY A 88 -3.26 3.57 -1.65
N VAL A 89 -3.74 4.68 -2.20
CA VAL A 89 -4.88 5.43 -1.65
C VAL A 89 -6.07 5.27 -2.57
N PHE A 90 -7.21 4.86 -2.04
CA PHE A 90 -8.43 4.58 -2.78
C PHE A 90 -9.59 5.42 -2.25
N GLY A 91 -10.38 6.02 -3.14
CA GLY A 91 -11.64 6.66 -2.75
C GLY A 91 -12.76 5.64 -2.67
N VAL A 92 -13.52 5.67 -1.59
CA VAL A 92 -14.70 4.81 -1.36
C VAL A 92 -15.88 5.68 -0.97
N THR A 93 -17.01 5.54 -1.64
CA THR A 93 -18.27 6.21 -1.27
C THR A 93 -19.31 5.17 -0.91
N VAL A 94 -19.86 5.29 0.30
CA VAL A 94 -20.95 4.45 0.79
C VAL A 94 -22.27 5.02 0.28
N PRO A 95 -23.13 4.22 -0.37
CA PRO A 95 -24.42 4.68 -0.84
C PRO A 95 -25.31 5.21 0.30
N ASP A 96 -26.11 6.23 0.00
CA ASP A 96 -27.05 6.82 0.98
C ASP A 96 -27.99 5.75 1.57
N GLY A 97 -28.13 5.75 2.89
CA GLY A 97 -28.96 4.80 3.63
C GLY A 97 -28.33 3.42 3.84
N ALA A 98 -27.12 3.17 3.33
CA ALA A 98 -26.35 1.97 3.65
C ALA A 98 -25.49 2.18 4.90
N GLU A 99 -25.61 1.30 5.88
CA GLU A 99 -24.66 1.21 7.00
C GLU A 99 -23.63 0.13 6.66
N LEU A 100 -22.39 0.56 6.42
CA LEU A 100 -21.25 -0.34 6.21
C LEU A 100 -20.30 -0.26 7.39
N SER A 101 -19.85 -1.41 7.88
CA SER A 101 -18.79 -1.45 8.89
C SER A 101 -17.45 -1.03 8.29
N VAL A 102 -16.49 -0.66 9.14
CA VAL A 102 -15.08 -0.44 8.78
C VAL A 102 -14.52 -1.62 7.96
N ALA A 103 -14.85 -2.84 8.37
CA ALA A 103 -14.41 -4.04 7.67
C ALA A 103 -15.04 -4.17 6.28
N ASP A 104 -16.30 -3.74 6.10
CA ASP A 104 -16.98 -3.75 4.80
C ASP A 104 -16.40 -2.71 3.85
N ILE A 105 -16.10 -1.50 4.35
CA ILE A 105 -15.44 -0.45 3.56
C ILE A 105 -14.06 -0.93 3.08
N ALA A 106 -13.24 -1.51 3.97
CA ALA A 106 -11.94 -2.04 3.58
C ALA A 106 -12.03 -3.20 2.56
N GLN A 107 -13.06 -4.05 2.68
CA GLN A 107 -13.31 -5.16 1.74
C GLN A 107 -13.64 -4.71 0.31
N GLN A 108 -14.03 -3.45 0.11
CA GLN A 108 -14.23 -2.90 -1.23
C GLN A 108 -12.91 -2.71 -1.99
N VAL A 109 -11.80 -2.51 -1.26
CA VAL A 109 -10.47 -2.25 -1.83
C VAL A 109 -9.61 -3.51 -1.85
N SER A 110 -9.68 -4.30 -0.78
CA SER A 110 -8.95 -5.56 -0.67
C SER A 110 -9.80 -6.66 -0.05
N ARG A 111 -9.91 -7.78 -0.79
CA ARG A 111 -10.59 -8.99 -0.35
C ARG A 111 -9.56 -10.01 0.10
N PRO A 112 -9.55 -10.43 1.38
CA PRO A 112 -8.65 -11.48 1.81
C PRO A 112 -9.17 -12.82 1.27
N ALA A 113 -8.34 -13.59 0.57
CA ALA A 113 -8.60 -15.02 0.47
C ALA A 113 -8.25 -15.65 1.82
N ARG A 114 -9.14 -16.47 2.39
CA ARG A 114 -8.86 -17.25 3.59
C ARG A 114 -8.16 -18.54 3.18
N VAL A 115 -6.95 -18.75 3.67
CA VAL A 115 -6.19 -20.01 3.61
C VAL A 115 -5.64 -20.24 5.01
N ASP A 116 -5.50 -21.50 5.42
CA ASP A 116 -5.09 -21.88 6.78
C ASP A 116 -3.91 -21.02 7.30
N GLY A 117 -4.16 -20.29 8.39
CA GLY A 117 -3.16 -19.42 9.04
C GLY A 117 -3.04 -17.99 8.49
N HIS A 118 -3.78 -17.61 7.44
CA HIS A 118 -3.74 -16.29 6.82
C HIS A 118 -5.13 -15.67 6.64
N GLY A 119 -5.20 -14.33 6.59
CA GLY A 119 -6.46 -13.60 6.46
C GLY A 119 -7.13 -13.21 7.78
N GLU A 120 -6.45 -13.43 8.91
CA GLU A 120 -6.87 -12.84 10.19
C GLU A 120 -6.59 -11.34 10.19
N ARG A 121 -7.56 -10.56 10.69
CA ARG A 121 -7.54 -9.09 10.71
C ARG A 121 -7.86 -8.60 12.11
N ALA A 122 -7.07 -7.66 12.61
CA ALA A 122 -7.36 -6.91 13.83
C ALA A 122 -7.84 -5.50 13.47
N VAL A 123 -9.01 -5.12 14.01
CA VAL A 123 -9.55 -3.76 13.87
C VAL A 123 -9.20 -2.96 15.12
N THR A 124 -8.56 -1.82 14.91
CA THR A 124 -8.10 -0.89 15.95
C THR A 124 -8.43 0.55 15.52
N SER A 125 -8.02 1.53 16.32
CA SER A 125 -8.12 2.95 15.99
C SER A 125 -6.80 3.65 16.23
N THR A 126 -6.50 4.68 15.44
CA THR A 126 -5.36 5.59 15.65
C THR A 126 -5.79 7.03 15.47
N SER A 127 -4.99 7.99 15.94
CA SER A 127 -5.24 9.43 15.73
C SER A 127 -4.27 9.99 14.69
N ILE A 128 -4.80 10.63 13.65
CA ILE A 128 -3.99 11.33 12.65
C ILE A 128 -4.09 12.84 12.89
N PRO A 129 -2.96 13.57 13.02
CA PRO A 129 -2.97 15.01 13.20
C PRO A 129 -3.75 15.73 12.08
N GLY A 130 -4.66 16.64 12.47
CA GLY A 130 -5.50 17.40 11.53
C GLY A 130 -6.71 16.64 10.98
N ILE A 131 -6.85 15.34 11.26
CA ILE A 131 -7.96 14.50 10.81
C ILE A 131 -8.77 13.98 12.01
N GLY A 132 -8.09 13.54 13.08
CA GLY A 132 -8.70 12.96 14.27
C GLY A 132 -8.58 11.43 14.32
N VAL A 133 -9.49 10.80 15.07
CA VAL A 133 -9.49 9.34 15.27
C VAL A 133 -10.04 8.63 14.04
N VAL A 134 -9.28 7.68 13.53
CA VAL A 134 -9.60 6.89 12.34
C VAL A 134 -9.51 5.40 12.64
N ALA A 135 -10.23 4.60 11.87
CA ALA A 135 -10.19 3.16 11.99
C ALA A 135 -8.98 2.58 11.24
N ARG A 136 -8.37 1.54 11.81
CA ARG A 136 -7.25 0.83 11.23
C ARG A 136 -7.46 -0.67 11.28
N ILE A 137 -7.11 -1.34 10.19
CA ILE A 137 -7.12 -2.79 10.07
C ILE A 137 -5.70 -3.24 9.81
N THR A 138 -5.20 -4.21 10.57
CA THR A 138 -3.89 -4.86 10.35
C THR A 138 -4.08 -6.36 10.21
N GLY A 139 -3.17 -7.03 9.52
CA GLY A 139 -3.22 -8.49 9.38
C GLY A 139 -2.42 -9.00 8.19
N THR A 140 -2.76 -10.20 7.74
CA THR A 140 -2.23 -10.77 6.50
C THR A 140 -3.32 -10.89 5.45
N GLU A 141 -2.96 -10.66 4.20
CA GLU A 141 -3.89 -10.74 3.07
C GLU A 141 -3.29 -11.49 1.90
N ILE A 142 -4.13 -12.25 1.22
CA ILE A 142 -3.76 -12.96 0.01
C ILE A 142 -4.14 -12.08 -1.17
N VAL A 143 -3.13 -11.55 -1.84
CA VAL A 143 -3.29 -10.68 -3.00
C VAL A 143 -3.06 -11.50 -4.26
N GLU A 144 -4.06 -11.54 -5.14
CA GLU A 144 -3.90 -12.09 -6.48
C GLU A 144 -3.01 -11.17 -7.32
N LEU A 145 -1.83 -11.68 -7.68
CA LEU A 145 -0.88 -11.00 -8.57
C LEU A 145 -1.21 -11.31 -10.04
N THR A 146 -1.74 -12.50 -10.31
CA THR A 146 -2.33 -12.94 -11.59
C THR A 146 -3.43 -13.98 -11.31
N GLY A 147 -4.22 -14.35 -12.33
CA GLY A 147 -5.22 -15.42 -12.20
C GLY A 147 -4.67 -16.80 -11.84
N ALA A 148 -3.35 -17.00 -11.81
CA ALA A 148 -2.69 -18.24 -11.39
C ALA A 148 -1.65 -18.03 -10.27
N THR A 149 -1.51 -16.81 -9.73
CA THR A 149 -0.49 -16.52 -8.71
C THR A 149 -1.03 -15.56 -7.68
N SER A 150 -1.07 -15.99 -6.43
CA SER A 150 -1.33 -15.16 -5.27
C SER A 150 -0.09 -15.03 -4.40
N ALA A 151 -0.04 -13.99 -3.59
CA ALA A 151 0.99 -13.80 -2.57
C ALA A 151 0.34 -13.43 -1.24
N VAL A 152 0.82 -14.03 -0.16
CA VAL A 152 0.47 -13.60 1.19
C VAL A 152 1.28 -12.35 1.51
N MET A 153 0.62 -11.32 2.00
CA MET A 153 1.22 -10.02 2.32
C MET A 153 0.84 -9.60 3.72
N VAL A 154 1.76 -8.94 4.42
CA VAL A 154 1.42 -8.05 5.54
C VAL A 154 0.57 -6.92 4.98
N ALA A 155 -0.53 -6.59 5.64
CA ALA A 155 -1.46 -5.58 5.18
C ALA A 155 -1.88 -4.65 6.33
N MET A 156 -1.97 -3.36 6.01
CA MET A 156 -2.56 -2.34 6.87
C MET A 156 -3.48 -1.43 6.06
N HIS A 157 -4.74 -1.33 6.48
CA HIS A 157 -5.72 -0.40 5.90
C HIS A 157 -6.07 0.67 6.92
N THR A 158 -5.91 1.94 6.55
CA THR A 158 -6.37 3.08 7.36
C THR A 158 -7.55 3.74 6.64
N ILE A 159 -8.70 3.81 7.32
CA ILE A 159 -9.95 4.31 6.75
C ILE A 159 -10.18 5.71 7.28
N VAL A 160 -10.11 6.68 6.38
CA VAL A 160 -10.07 8.10 6.70
C VAL A 160 -11.32 8.78 6.12
N PRO A 161 -12.19 9.39 6.92
CA PRO A 161 -13.34 10.11 6.40
C PRO A 161 -12.89 11.35 5.60
N VAL A 162 -13.55 11.62 4.48
CA VAL A 162 -13.27 12.81 3.67
C VAL A 162 -14.00 14.02 4.29
N PRO A 163 -13.29 15.13 4.59
CA PRO A 163 -13.91 16.32 5.17
C PRO A 163 -15.08 16.85 4.34
N ALA A 164 -16.14 17.26 5.04
CA ALA A 164 -17.37 17.81 4.45
C ALA A 164 -18.09 16.90 3.42
N GLN A 165 -17.75 15.61 3.34
CA GLN A 165 -18.37 14.65 2.44
C GLN A 165 -18.80 13.39 3.21
N PRO A 166 -19.95 13.44 3.93
CA PRO A 166 -20.47 12.28 4.65
C PRO A 166 -20.61 11.06 3.74
N GLY A 167 -20.23 9.88 4.23
CA GLY A 167 -20.26 8.64 3.43
C GLY A 167 -19.07 8.44 2.49
N SER A 168 -18.20 9.44 2.32
CA SER A 168 -16.97 9.32 1.52
C SER A 168 -15.74 9.09 2.41
N TYR A 169 -14.89 8.16 2.00
CA TYR A 169 -13.69 7.74 2.71
C TYR A 169 -12.50 7.61 1.76
N LEU A 170 -11.31 7.91 2.27
CA LEU A 170 -10.05 7.40 1.72
C LEU A 170 -9.67 6.12 2.45
N VAL A 171 -9.34 5.08 1.70
CA VAL A 171 -8.74 3.86 2.24
C VAL A 171 -7.28 3.85 1.83
N VAL A 172 -6.39 4.11 2.79
CA VAL A 172 -4.95 4.01 2.59
C VAL A 172 -4.53 2.57 2.89
N THR A 173 -4.13 1.85 1.84
CA THR A 173 -3.73 0.44 1.89
C THR A 173 -2.22 0.33 1.77
N CYS A 174 -1.58 -0.18 2.81
CA CYS A 174 -0.17 -0.51 2.81
C CYS A 174 0.01 -2.03 2.79
N MET A 175 0.92 -2.54 1.95
CA MET A 175 1.15 -3.98 1.80
C MET A 175 2.64 -4.31 1.60
N SER A 176 3.05 -5.51 2.04
CA SER A 176 4.39 -6.03 1.81
C SER A 176 4.41 -7.57 1.81
N PRO A 177 5.17 -8.23 0.91
CA PRO A 177 5.37 -9.68 0.95
C PRO A 177 6.37 -10.13 2.03
N ASN A 178 7.04 -9.22 2.74
CA ASN A 178 8.09 -9.53 3.72
C ASN A 178 7.49 -9.91 5.10
N LEU A 179 6.77 -11.04 5.17
CA LEU A 179 6.06 -11.51 6.37
C LEU A 179 6.89 -11.53 7.67
N PRO A 180 8.18 -11.95 7.68
CA PRO A 180 8.97 -11.95 8.91
C PRO A 180 9.21 -10.56 9.52
N LEU A 181 8.91 -9.48 8.78
CA LEU A 181 9.11 -8.10 9.20
C LEU A 181 7.79 -7.39 9.55
N ALA A 182 6.71 -8.12 9.80
CA ALA A 182 5.36 -7.56 9.94
C ALA A 182 5.26 -6.39 10.93
N ASP A 183 5.84 -6.52 12.12
CA ASP A 183 5.77 -5.47 13.14
C ASP A 183 6.50 -4.19 12.70
N ALA A 184 7.74 -4.34 12.21
CA ALA A 184 8.51 -3.21 11.68
C ALA A 184 7.83 -2.55 10.47
N LEU A 185 7.17 -3.33 9.62
CA LEU A 185 6.40 -2.83 8.50
C LEU A 185 5.16 -2.06 8.96
N HIS A 186 4.44 -2.54 9.98
CA HIS A 186 3.31 -1.81 10.55
C HIS A 186 3.74 -0.45 11.12
N ASP A 187 4.92 -0.35 11.76
CA ASP A 187 5.46 0.93 12.24
C ASP A 187 5.75 1.90 11.09
N VAL A 188 6.36 1.40 10.00
CA VAL A 188 6.58 2.21 8.79
C VAL A 188 5.26 2.65 8.17
N PHE A 189 4.28 1.77 8.09
CA PHE A 189 2.97 2.07 7.54
C PHE A 189 2.22 3.08 8.42
N ASP A 190 2.34 3.00 9.74
CA ASP A 190 1.80 3.98 10.66
C ASP A 190 2.43 5.36 10.44
N ALA A 191 3.76 5.42 10.37
CA ALA A 191 4.48 6.66 10.09
C ALA A 191 4.03 7.31 8.77
N ILE A 192 3.89 6.52 7.70
CA ILE A 192 3.37 7.00 6.40
C ILE A 192 1.95 7.52 6.56
N THR A 193 1.02 6.71 7.07
CA THR A 193 -0.40 7.10 7.15
C THR A 193 -0.66 8.25 8.12
N GLY A 194 0.17 8.41 9.17
CA GLY A 194 0.12 9.52 10.12
C GLY A 194 0.49 10.88 9.51
N THR A 195 1.10 10.90 8.33
CA THR A 195 1.42 12.14 7.59
C THR A 195 0.31 12.59 6.66
N LEU A 196 -0.79 11.83 6.53
CA LEU A 196 -1.90 12.17 5.65
C LEU A 196 -2.52 13.51 6.06
N ARG A 197 -2.68 14.42 5.09
CA ARG A 197 -3.35 15.72 5.26
C ARG A 197 -4.31 15.96 4.10
N PHE A 198 -5.41 16.65 4.39
CA PHE A 198 -6.25 17.25 3.36
C PHE A 198 -5.76 18.67 3.06
N ALA A 199 -5.91 19.10 1.80
CA ALA A 199 -5.56 20.46 1.36
C ALA A 199 -6.62 21.49 1.76
#